data_AF-A0A5Q4E461-F1
#
_entry.id   AF-A0A5Q4E461-F1
#
_cell.length_a   1.000
_cell.length_b   1.000
_cell.length_c   1.000
_cell.angle_alpha   90.00
_cell.angle_beta   90.00
_cell.angle_gamma   90.00
#
_symmetry.space_group_name_H-M   'P 1'
#
loop_
_entity.id
_entity.type
_entity.pdbx_description
1 polymer ?
#
loop_
_entity_poly.entity_id
_entity_poly.type
_entity_poly.pdbx_seq_one_letter_code
_entity_poly.pdbx_strand_id
1 'polypeptide(L)'
;MTTTTPTIPAESVQTVIDAILAELGKPITETHTAALEAFRRGDDSTIRVLAASNLADSYCRSLGYLISAPKLLPTTPVILAEAARAAADHRRDLSLETLSQTIAAAFG
;
A
#
# COMPACT_ATOMS: atom_id res chain seq x y z
N MET A 1 4.29 -0.48 35.66
CA MET A 1 3.94 -1.48 34.61
C MET A 1 4.73 -1.13 33.37
N THR A 2 5.73 -1.92 33.01
CA THR A 2 6.43 -1.79 31.72
C THR A 2 5.61 -2.53 30.68
N THR A 3 4.81 -1.80 29.89
CA THR A 3 4.18 -2.37 28.70
C THR A 3 5.28 -2.60 27.67
N THR A 4 5.72 -3.85 27.52
CA THR A 4 6.62 -4.24 26.43
C THR A 4 5.85 -4.07 25.14
N THR A 5 6.12 -2.99 24.39
CA THR A 5 5.59 -2.82 23.05
C THR A 5 6.04 -4.03 22.23
N PRO A 6 5.13 -4.82 21.64
CA PRO A 6 5.53 -5.94 20.80
C PRO A 6 6.37 -5.41 19.65
N THR A 7 7.65 -5.77 19.64
CA THR A 7 8.60 -5.37 18.61
C THR A 7 8.59 -6.44 17.53
N ILE A 8 8.26 -6.06 16.30
CA ILE A 8 8.28 -6.95 15.15
C ILE A 8 9.74 -7.14 14.72
N PRO A 9 10.26 -8.37 14.62
CA PRO A 9 11.59 -8.61 14.08
C PRO A 9 11.75 -8.05 12.67
N ALA A 10 12.94 -7.56 12.31
CA ALA A 10 13.18 -6.92 11.01
C ALA A 10 12.87 -7.85 9.82
N GLU A 11 13.24 -9.12 9.92
CA GLU A 11 12.92 -10.17 8.93
C GLU A 11 11.40 -10.39 8.75
N SER A 12 10.64 -10.26 9.85
CA SER A 12 9.18 -10.33 9.82
C SER A 12 8.59 -9.08 9.16
N VAL A 13 9.22 -7.91 9.29
CA VAL A 13 8.77 -6.68 8.61
C VAL A 13 8.88 -6.83 7.10
N GLN A 14 10.00 -7.30 6.57
CA GLN A 14 10.16 -7.47 5.11
C GLN A 14 9.15 -8.50 4.57
N THR A 15 8.96 -9.62 5.28
CA THR A 15 7.97 -10.64 4.90
C THR A 15 6.56 -10.06 4.80
N VAL A 16 6.19 -9.18 5.75
CA VAL A 16 4.88 -8.50 5.72
C VAL A 16 4.80 -7.47 4.59
N ILE A 17 5.87 -6.71 4.33
CA ILE A 17 5.94 -5.79 3.19
C ILE A 17 5.69 -6.56 1.89
N ASP A 18 6.37 -7.69 1.69
CA ASP A 18 6.25 -8.51 0.48
C ASP A 18 4.82 -9.05 0.33
N ALA A 19 4.19 -9.49 1.42
CA ALA A 19 2.79 -9.93 1.41
C ALA A 19 1.82 -8.80 1.04
N ILE A 20 2.03 -7.58 1.57
CA ILE A 20 1.20 -6.42 1.25
C ILE A 20 1.40 -6.01 -0.22
N LEU A 21 2.62 -6.02 -0.73
CA LEU A 21 2.90 -5.73 -2.15
C LEU A 21 2.27 -6.77 -3.08
N ALA A 22 2.25 -8.04 -2.69
CA ALA A 22 1.57 -9.09 -3.44
C ALA A 22 0.06 -8.85 -3.50
N GLU A 23 -0.57 -8.50 -2.38
CA GLU A 23 -2.00 -8.14 -2.32
C GLU A 23 -2.30 -6.88 -3.12
N LEU A 24 -1.45 -5.86 -3.01
CA LEU A 24 -1.59 -4.58 -3.73
C LEU A 24 -1.61 -4.79 -5.25
N GLY A 25 -0.87 -5.79 -5.74
CA GLY A 25 -0.91 -6.21 -7.13
C GLY A 25 -0.19 -5.26 -8.09
N LYS A 26 -0.55 -5.37 -9.37
CA LYS A 26 0.10 -4.63 -10.46
C LYS A 26 -0.40 -3.19 -10.52
N PRO A 27 0.46 -2.22 -10.87
CA PRO A 27 0.02 -0.86 -11.15
C PRO A 27 -0.91 -0.85 -12.37
N ILE A 28 -1.94 -0.01 -12.31
CA ILE A 28 -2.94 0.14 -13.38
C ILE A 28 -2.93 1.53 -14.03
N THR A 29 -2.33 2.52 -13.35
CA THR A 29 -2.17 3.89 -13.85
C THR A 29 -0.70 4.26 -13.94
N GLU A 30 -0.40 5.35 -14.66
CA GLU A 30 0.95 5.93 -14.69
C GLU A 30 1.40 6.36 -13.30
N THR A 31 0.50 6.94 -12.49
CA THR A 31 0.78 7.32 -11.10
C THR A 31 1.14 6.12 -10.24
N HIS A 32 0.43 4.99 -10.37
CA HIS A 32 0.77 3.76 -9.65
C HIS A 32 2.15 3.24 -10.06
N THR A 33 2.44 3.29 -11.36
CA THR A 33 3.73 2.86 -11.90
C THR A 33 4.86 3.71 -11.33
N ALA A 34 4.73 5.03 -11.37
CA ALA A 34 5.69 5.97 -10.82
C ALA A 34 5.89 5.76 -9.30
N ALA A 35 4.80 5.53 -8.55
CA ALA A 35 4.86 5.28 -7.11
C ALA A 35 5.58 3.97 -6.79
N LEU A 36 5.26 2.88 -7.49
CA LEU A 36 5.89 1.57 -7.29
C LEU A 36 7.38 1.60 -7.64
N GLU A 37 7.73 2.29 -8.72
CA GLU A 37 9.12 2.47 -9.11
C GLU A 37 9.92 3.28 -8.08
N ALA A 38 9.35 4.40 -7.61
CA ALA A 38 9.97 5.19 -6.56
C ALA A 38 10.16 4.36 -5.28
N PHE A 39 9.16 3.54 -4.90
CA PHE A 39 9.24 2.59 -3.80
C PHE A 39 10.39 1.60 -3.95
N ARG A 40 10.51 0.97 -5.12
CA ARG A 40 11.58 0.00 -5.40
C ARG A 40 12.98 0.62 -5.39
N ARG A 41 13.12 1.89 -5.75
CA ARG A 41 14.39 2.62 -5.73
C ARG A 41 14.73 3.23 -4.36
N GLY A 42 13.82 3.13 -3.37
CA GLY A 42 14.00 3.77 -2.06
C GLY A 42 13.89 5.31 -2.12
N ASP A 43 13.17 5.85 -3.10
CA ASP A 43 12.95 7.29 -3.22
C ASP A 43 11.77 7.73 -2.34
N ASP A 44 12.06 7.86 -1.04
CA ASP A 44 11.12 8.31 -0.01
C ASP A 44 10.40 9.60 -0.37
N SER A 45 11.11 10.53 -0.99
CA SER A 45 10.60 11.87 -1.27
C SER A 45 9.49 11.82 -2.32
N THR A 46 9.74 11.13 -3.43
CA THR A 46 8.79 11.01 -4.53
C THR A 46 7.55 10.25 -4.11
N ILE A 47 7.68 9.14 -3.37
CA ILE A 47 6.52 8.35 -2.91
C ILE A 47 5.65 9.18 -1.97
N ARG A 48 6.25 9.94 -1.05
CA ARG A 48 5.50 10.79 -0.13
C ARG A 48 4.74 11.88 -0.88
N VAL A 49 5.35 12.50 -1.88
CA VAL A 49 4.67 13.49 -2.73
C VAL A 49 3.52 12.83 -3.49
N LEU A 50 3.75 11.69 -4.15
CA LEU A 50 2.72 10.99 -4.89
C LEU A 50 1.55 10.55 -3.99
N ALA A 51 1.83 10.00 -2.80
CA ALA A 51 0.80 9.62 -1.84
C ALA A 51 0.03 10.83 -1.29
N ALA A 52 0.70 11.95 -1.03
CA ALA A 52 0.07 13.17 -0.52
C ALA A 52 -0.73 13.92 -1.59
N SER A 53 -0.33 13.83 -2.86
CA SER A 53 -1.04 14.45 -3.98
C SER A 53 -2.19 13.59 -4.52
N ASN A 54 -2.28 12.32 -4.15
CA ASN A 54 -3.31 11.38 -4.58
C ASN A 54 -4.01 10.75 -3.37
N LEU A 55 -4.62 11.58 -2.51
CA LEU A 55 -5.16 11.14 -1.21
C LEU A 55 -6.28 10.08 -1.30
N ALA A 56 -7.04 10.07 -2.39
CA ALA A 56 -8.08 9.07 -2.64
C ALA A 56 -7.53 7.78 -3.26
N ASP A 57 -6.28 7.77 -3.69
CA ASP A 57 -5.65 6.64 -4.36
C ASP A 57 -5.08 5.67 -3.31
N SER A 58 -5.81 4.59 -3.08
CA SER A 58 -5.44 3.54 -2.14
C SER A 58 -4.11 2.85 -2.51
N TYR A 59 -3.73 2.82 -3.79
CA TYR A 59 -2.47 2.24 -4.23
C TYR A 59 -1.28 3.10 -3.80
N CYS A 60 -1.33 4.40 -4.11
CA CYS A 60 -0.29 5.35 -3.70
C CYS A 60 -0.20 5.46 -2.17
N ARG A 61 -1.34 5.42 -1.47
CA ARG A 61 -1.36 5.41 0.00
C ARG A 61 -0.69 4.19 0.60
N SER A 62 -0.95 2.99 0.07
CA SER A 62 -0.32 1.76 0.56
C SER A 62 1.21 1.86 0.49
N LEU A 63 1.74 2.26 -0.68
CA LEU A 63 3.19 2.47 -0.86
C LEU A 63 3.75 3.60 0.03
N GLY A 64 2.97 4.67 0.23
CA GLY A 64 3.33 5.79 1.12
C GLY A 64 3.47 5.40 2.59
N TYR A 65 2.70 4.41 3.06
CA TYR A 65 2.92 3.82 4.37
C TYR A 65 4.15 2.90 4.36
N LEU A 66 4.23 1.97 3.40
CA LEU A 66 5.27 0.95 3.35
C LEU A 66 6.68 1.53 3.33
N ILE A 67 6.90 2.70 2.72
CA ILE A 67 8.23 3.31 2.66
C ILE A 67 8.81 3.65 4.05
N SER A 68 7.95 3.81 5.06
CA SER A 68 8.40 4.08 6.44
C SER A 68 8.59 2.81 7.27
N ALA A 69 8.08 1.65 6.82
CA ALA A 69 8.10 0.40 7.60
C ALA A 69 9.52 -0.15 7.85
N PRO A 70 10.47 -0.14 6.89
CA PRO A 70 11.84 -0.62 7.11
C PRO A 70 12.63 0.17 8.16
N LYS A 71 12.15 1.35 8.57
CA LYS A 71 12.80 2.19 9.59
C LYS A 71 12.59 1.67 11.02
N LEU A 72 11.81 0.59 11.20
CA LEU A 72 11.55 -0.09 12.48
C LEU A 72 11.15 0.88 13.60
N LEU A 73 10.29 1.85 13.27
CA LEU A 73 9.77 2.80 14.23
C LEU A 73 8.85 2.08 15.24
N PRO A 74 8.62 2.65 16.43
CA PRO A 74 7.61 2.13 17.36
C PRO A 74 6.21 2.02 16.73
N THR A 75 5.96 2.80 15.68
CA THR A 75 4.72 2.82 14.90
C THR A 75 4.72 1.84 13.72
N THR A 76 5.77 1.06 13.49
CA THR A 76 5.83 0.08 12.39
C THR A 76 4.61 -0.86 12.35
N PRO A 77 4.10 -1.42 13.46
CA PRO A 77 2.87 -2.22 13.42
C PRO A 77 1.66 -1.46 12.86
N VAL A 78 1.52 -0.17 13.22
CA VAL A 78 0.45 0.70 12.71
C VAL A 78 0.66 1.00 11.24
N ILE A 79 1.89 1.32 10.83
CA ILE A 79 2.25 1.57 9.43
C ILE A 79 1.92 0.36 8.55
N LEU A 80 2.28 -0.85 8.99
CA LEU A 80 1.98 -2.09 8.26
C LEU A 80 0.46 -2.36 8.20
N ALA A 81 -0.27 -2.10 9.29
CA ALA A 81 -1.72 -2.24 9.31
C ALA A 81 -2.42 -1.25 8.34
N GLU A 82 -2.00 0.01 8.32
CA GLU A 82 -2.57 1.01 7.39
C GLU A 82 -2.19 0.71 5.93
N ALA A 83 -0.97 0.23 5.68
CA ALA A 83 -0.55 -0.21 4.36
C ALA A 83 -1.40 -1.39 3.85
N ALA A 84 -1.66 -2.38 4.71
CA ALA A 84 -2.48 -3.54 4.39
C ALA A 84 -3.94 -3.15 4.11
N ARG A 85 -4.53 -2.25 4.91
CA ARG A 85 -5.88 -1.73 4.65
C ARG A 85 -5.97 -1.03 3.30
N ALA A 86 -5.01 -0.14 3.01
CA ALA A 86 -4.98 0.56 1.72
C ALA A 86 -4.81 -0.40 0.53
N ALA A 87 -4.00 -1.47 0.66
CA ALA A 87 -3.90 -2.49 -0.38
C ALA A 87 -5.24 -3.22 -0.59
N ALA A 88 -5.93 -3.60 0.49
CA ALA A 88 -7.24 -4.25 0.42
C ALA A 88 -8.31 -3.32 -0.18
N ASP A 89 -8.31 -2.03 0.18
CA ASP A 89 -9.21 -1.03 -0.40
C ASP A 89 -9.00 -0.91 -1.91
N HIS A 90 -7.75 -0.84 -2.37
CA HIS A 90 -7.44 -0.82 -3.80
C HIS A 90 -8.00 -2.05 -4.54
N ARG A 91 -7.83 -3.25 -3.97
CA ARG A 91 -8.33 -4.51 -4.55
C ARG A 91 -9.86 -4.57 -4.58
N ARG A 92 -10.50 -4.04 -3.54
CA ARG A 92 -11.95 -3.88 -3.49
C ARG A 92 -12.44 -2.95 -4.60
N ASP A 93 -11.79 -1.80 -4.79
CA ASP A 93 -12.17 -0.82 -5.83
C ASP A 93 -12.06 -1.42 -7.23
N LEU A 94 -10.96 -2.12 -7.54
CA LEU A 94 -10.79 -2.85 -8.81
C LEU A 94 -11.88 -3.91 -9.05
N SER A 95 -12.26 -4.62 -7.99
CA SER A 95 -13.30 -5.65 -8.07
C SER A 95 -14.66 -5.03 -8.36
N LEU A 96 -14.99 -3.92 -7.69
CA LEU A 96 -16.23 -3.18 -7.92
C LEU A 96 -16.28 -2.59 -9.34
N GLU A 97 -15.17 -2.04 -9.83
CA GLU A 97 -15.09 -1.53 -11.20
C GLU A 97 -15.32 -2.64 -12.23
N THR A 98 -14.64 -3.79 -12.08
CA THR A 98 -14.79 -4.94 -12.97
C THR A 98 -16.23 -5.44 -13.01
N LEU A 99 -16.86 -5.58 -11.84
CA LEU A 99 -18.25 -6.00 -11.74
C LEU A 99 -19.20 -4.98 -12.38
N SER A 100 -18.97 -3.69 -12.16
CA SER A 100 -19.77 -2.61 -12.73
C SER A 100 -19.71 -2.60 -14.25
N GLN A 101 -18.52 -2.78 -14.83
CA GLN A 101 -18.33 -2.89 -16.28
C GLN A 101 -19.01 -4.14 -16.84
N THR A 102 -18.89 -5.29 -16.16
CA THR A 102 -19.53 -6.54 -16.58
C THR A 102 -21.05 -6.44 -16.57
N ILE A 103 -21.61 -5.82 -15.53
CA ILE A 103 -23.06 -5.56 -15.42
C ILE A 103 -23.51 -4.60 -16.52
N ALA A 104 -22.80 -3.50 -16.75
CA ALA A 104 -23.14 -2.55 -17.81
C ALA A 104 -23.14 -3.21 -19.19
N ALA A 105 -22.17 -4.08 -19.50
CA ALA A 105 -22.11 -4.83 -20.75
C ALA A 105 -23.23 -5.88 -20.90
N ALA A 106 -23.82 -6.36 -19.81
CA ALA A 106 -24.92 -7.31 -19.85
C ALA A 106 -26.29 -6.65 -20.13
N PHE A 107 -26.42 -5.34 -19.87
CA PHE A 107 -27.67 -4.60 -19.99
C PHE A 107 -27.63 -3.42 -21.00
N GLY A 108 -26.47 -3.15 -21.61
CA GLY A 108 -26.28 -2.15 -22.67
C GLY A 108 -26.27 -2.76 -24.06
#